data_AF-A0A960BTG4-F1
#
_entry.id   AF-A0A960BTG4-F1
#
_cell.length_a   1.000
_cell.length_b   1.000
_cell.length_c   1.000
_cell.angle_alpha   90.00
_cell.angle_beta   90.00
_cell.angle_gamma   90.00
#
_symmetry.space_group_name_H-M   'P 1'
#
loop_
_entity.id
_entity.type
_entity.pdbx_description
1 polymer ?
#
loop_
_entity_poly.entity_id
_entity_poly.type
_entity_poly.pdbx_seq_one_letter_code
_entity_poly.pdbx_strand_id
1 'polypeptide(L)'
;QREGTFLFNASGVNLWFTFGPVPLQRFDLRGTFDDKGEVKPDSQFMAQAVCADIPSYGSQMPATGMCDTQGVLTAAGTFLGEQAESPAVRRVPGMKIGDVTYTPGSPATVSTTIDAPAGYTSDDHFVSILLIGDDGLPVPIDYYSSTKIETDESKQITGVTVTVDAPLPANFRAVVMTDAFPAKTQDLGGGS
;
A
#
# COMPACT_ATOMS: atom_id res chain seq x y z
N GLN A 1 1.39 2.07 -21.73
CA GLN A 1 0.27 1.78 -20.80
C GLN A 1 0.01 0.28 -20.87
N ARG A 2 -0.15 -0.40 -19.74
CA ARG A 2 -0.33 -1.87 -19.69
C ARG A 2 -1.77 -2.32 -19.97
N GLU A 3 -2.53 -1.70 -20.88
CA GLU A 3 -3.89 -2.15 -21.31
C GLU A 3 -4.83 -2.68 -20.18
N GLY A 4 -4.83 -2.05 -19.00
CA GLY A 4 -5.64 -2.51 -17.84
C GLY A 4 -5.03 -3.66 -17.04
N THR A 5 -3.90 -4.23 -17.46
CA THR A 5 -3.12 -5.23 -16.71
C THR A 5 -2.41 -4.59 -15.52
N PHE A 6 -2.58 -5.22 -14.36
CA PHE A 6 -1.93 -4.85 -13.12
C PHE A 6 -1.16 -6.03 -12.53
N LEU A 7 -0.13 -5.69 -11.77
CA LEU A 7 0.61 -6.60 -10.90
C LEU A 7 0.85 -5.85 -9.58
N PHE A 8 0.36 -6.42 -8.50
CA PHE A 8 0.72 -6.05 -7.15
C PHE A 8 1.56 -7.20 -6.58
N ASN A 9 2.77 -6.89 -6.16
CA ASN A 9 3.65 -7.82 -5.48
C ASN A 9 4.10 -7.18 -4.18
N ALA A 10 4.05 -7.96 -3.10
CA ALA A 10 4.50 -7.56 -1.79
C ALA A 10 5.25 -8.72 -1.12
N SER A 11 6.28 -8.38 -0.35
CA SER A 11 7.07 -9.32 0.45
C SER A 11 7.27 -8.75 1.85
N GLY A 12 7.20 -9.59 2.88
CA GLY A 12 7.37 -9.13 4.26
C GLY A 12 6.21 -8.28 4.78
N VAL A 13 5.00 -8.50 4.25
CA VAL A 13 3.79 -7.77 4.66
C VAL A 13 2.93 -8.62 5.58
N ASN A 14 2.22 -7.96 6.50
CA ASN A 14 1.21 -8.61 7.33
C ASN A 14 -0.16 -8.48 6.68
N LEU A 15 -0.83 -9.61 6.45
CA LEU A 15 -2.22 -9.62 5.98
C LEU A 15 -3.14 -10.05 7.13
N TRP A 16 -4.22 -9.29 7.35
CA TRP A 16 -5.18 -9.59 8.41
C TRP A 16 -6.15 -10.68 7.99
N PHE A 17 -6.13 -11.78 8.73
CA PHE A 17 -7.13 -12.85 8.66
C PHE A 17 -8.01 -12.80 9.90
N THR A 18 -9.12 -13.55 9.89
CA THR A 18 -10.06 -13.65 11.03
C THR A 18 -9.40 -14.09 12.34
N PHE A 19 -8.25 -14.75 12.28
CA PHE A 19 -7.48 -15.23 13.43
C PHE A 19 -6.23 -14.38 13.76
N GLY A 20 -6.06 -13.23 13.08
CA GLY A 20 -4.97 -12.29 13.32
C GLY A 20 -4.11 -11.99 12.10
N PRO A 21 -3.07 -11.16 12.25
CA PRO A 21 -2.16 -10.79 11.17
C PRO A 21 -1.21 -11.95 10.86
N VAL A 22 -1.18 -12.39 9.61
CA VAL A 22 -0.24 -13.42 9.15
C VAL A 22 0.91 -12.75 8.39
N PRO A 23 2.16 -12.97 8.81
CA PRO A 23 3.31 -12.50 8.07
C PRO A 23 3.45 -13.31 6.77
N LEU A 24 3.37 -12.62 5.64
CA LEU A 24 3.54 -13.22 4.32
C LEU A 24 4.97 -13.02 3.82
N GLN A 25 5.61 -14.11 3.42
CA GLN A 25 6.88 -14.04 2.70
C GLN A 25 6.69 -13.53 1.27
N ARG A 26 5.52 -13.83 0.68
CA ARG A 26 5.15 -13.40 -0.67
C ARG A 26 3.64 -13.22 -0.77
N PHE A 27 3.24 -12.16 -1.45
CA PHE A 27 1.85 -11.92 -1.85
C PHE A 27 1.82 -11.27 -3.23
N ASP A 28 1.17 -11.94 -4.18
CA ASP A 28 1.01 -11.47 -5.55
C ASP A 28 -0.48 -11.40 -5.90
N LEU A 29 -0.88 -10.32 -6.56
CA LEU A 29 -2.13 -10.20 -7.29
C LEU A 29 -1.82 -9.74 -8.70
N ARG A 30 -2.32 -10.47 -9.70
CA ARG A 30 -2.23 -10.06 -11.10
C ARG A 30 -3.56 -10.28 -11.79
N GLY A 31 -3.84 -9.43 -12.76
CA GLY A 31 -5.04 -9.53 -13.57
C GLY A 31 -5.09 -8.44 -14.60
N THR A 32 -6.20 -8.40 -15.34
CA THR A 32 -6.48 -7.36 -16.33
C THR A 32 -7.89 -6.87 -16.11
N PHE A 33 -8.06 -5.55 -16.01
CA PHE A 33 -9.38 -4.94 -16.05
C PHE A 33 -9.95 -4.99 -17.47
N ASP A 34 -11.25 -5.23 -17.61
CA ASP A 34 -11.98 -5.02 -18.86
C ASP A 34 -12.35 -3.53 -19.05
N ASP A 35 -13.12 -3.25 -20.10
CA ASP A 35 -13.58 -1.90 -20.44
C ASP A 35 -14.62 -1.34 -19.46
N LYS A 36 -15.17 -2.17 -18.58
CA LYS A 36 -16.11 -1.79 -17.51
C LYS A 36 -15.40 -1.62 -16.16
N GLY A 37 -14.10 -1.90 -16.09
CA GLY A 37 -13.35 -1.87 -14.83
C GLY A 37 -13.56 -3.12 -13.98
N GLU A 38 -14.05 -4.22 -14.55
CA GLU A 38 -14.13 -5.52 -13.89
C GLU A 38 -12.84 -6.31 -14.12
N VAL A 39 -12.34 -6.98 -13.09
CA VAL A 39 -11.18 -7.87 -13.21
C VAL A 39 -11.60 -9.10 -14.00
N LYS A 40 -10.91 -9.36 -15.10
CA LYS A 40 -11.17 -10.52 -15.95
C LYS A 40 -10.95 -11.85 -15.19
N PRO A 41 -11.64 -12.93 -15.59
CA PRO A 41 -11.54 -14.24 -14.91
C PRO A 41 -10.16 -14.91 -14.94
N ASP A 42 -9.20 -14.37 -15.70
CA ASP A 42 -7.81 -14.84 -15.77
C ASP A 42 -6.92 -14.28 -14.64
N SER A 43 -7.53 -13.57 -13.69
CA SER A 43 -6.87 -13.06 -12.49
C SER A 43 -6.28 -14.18 -11.64
N GLN A 44 -5.15 -13.89 -11.00
CA GLN A 44 -4.44 -14.86 -10.18
C GLN A 44 -3.89 -14.19 -8.94
N PHE A 45 -4.09 -14.83 -7.80
CA PHE A 45 -3.38 -14.52 -6.57
C PHE A 45 -2.45 -15.66 -6.17
N MET A 46 -1.38 -15.30 -5.48
CA MET A 46 -0.45 -16.22 -4.84
C MET A 46 -0.06 -15.64 -3.48
N ALA A 47 -0.10 -16.43 -2.42
CA ALA A 47 0.36 -16.04 -1.10
C ALA A 47 1.18 -17.17 -0.48
N GLN A 48 2.27 -16.82 0.21
CA GLN A 48 3.11 -17.76 0.94
C GLN A 48 3.35 -17.26 2.36
N ALA A 49 3.15 -18.14 3.33
CA ALA A 49 3.44 -17.89 4.74
C ALA A 49 4.27 -19.05 5.30
N VAL A 50 5.19 -18.75 6.23
CA VAL A 50 5.86 -19.78 7.02
C VAL A 50 4.87 -20.28 8.04
N CYS A 51 4.60 -21.58 8.05
CA CYS A 51 3.62 -22.14 8.97
C CYS A 51 3.92 -21.81 10.43
N ALA A 52 5.19 -21.91 10.85
CA ALA A 52 5.61 -21.61 12.21
C ALA A 52 5.31 -20.17 12.66
N ASP A 53 5.22 -19.24 11.71
CA ASP A 53 5.00 -17.81 11.99
C ASP A 53 3.51 -17.44 11.98
N ILE A 54 2.62 -18.37 11.62
CA ILE A 54 1.17 -18.15 11.65
C ILE A 54 0.69 -18.12 13.10
N PRO A 55 0.13 -16.98 13.58
CA PRO A 55 -0.32 -16.87 14.96
C PRO A 55 -1.35 -17.94 15.31
N SER A 56 -1.28 -18.43 16.55
CA SER A 56 -2.19 -19.44 17.13
C SER A 56 -2.10 -20.86 16.54
N TYR A 57 -1.73 -21.02 15.27
CA TYR A 57 -1.80 -22.32 14.58
C TYR A 57 -0.44 -22.90 14.19
N GLY A 58 0.64 -22.11 14.21
CA GLY A 58 1.89 -22.51 13.57
C GLY A 58 2.54 -23.80 14.09
N SER A 59 2.37 -24.12 15.37
CA SER A 59 2.87 -25.38 15.95
C SER A 59 2.06 -26.62 15.56
N GLN A 60 0.83 -26.43 15.11
CA GLN A 60 -0.12 -27.51 14.79
C GLN A 60 -0.25 -27.73 13.27
N MET A 61 -0.03 -26.71 12.46
CA MET A 61 -0.21 -26.77 11.00
C MET A 61 0.63 -27.85 10.29
N PRO A 62 1.91 -28.10 10.65
CA PRO A 62 2.66 -29.19 10.03
C PRO A 62 2.01 -30.56 10.23
N ALA A 63 1.39 -30.80 11.39
CA ALA A 63 0.72 -32.07 11.70
C ALA A 63 -0.56 -32.29 10.88
N THR A 64 -1.14 -31.22 10.32
CA THR A 64 -2.32 -31.30 9.46
C THR A 64 -2.01 -31.61 8.00
N GLY A 65 -0.73 -31.60 7.60
CA GLY A 65 -0.32 -31.75 6.20
C GLY A 65 -0.62 -30.53 5.31
N MET A 66 -1.02 -29.40 5.89
CA MET A 66 -1.27 -28.15 5.15
C MET A 66 0.02 -27.45 4.70
N CYS A 67 1.13 -27.70 5.38
CA CYS A 67 2.44 -27.15 5.04
C CYS A 67 3.16 -28.11 4.10
N ASP A 68 3.90 -27.57 3.13
CA ASP A 68 4.82 -28.37 2.33
C ASP A 68 6.04 -28.83 3.15
N THR A 69 6.94 -29.59 2.51
CA THR A 69 8.16 -30.11 3.15
C THR A 69 9.14 -29.01 3.58
N GLN A 70 8.98 -27.78 3.10
CA GLN A 70 9.77 -26.62 3.50
C GLN A 70 9.12 -25.84 4.65
N GLY A 71 7.95 -26.30 5.15
CA GLY A 71 7.20 -25.64 6.21
C GLY A 71 6.43 -24.41 5.73
N VAL A 72 6.17 -24.31 4.43
CA VAL A 72 5.46 -23.18 3.82
C VAL A 72 4.02 -23.57 3.52
N LEU A 73 3.10 -22.67 3.85
CA LEU A 73 1.72 -22.72 3.38
C LEU A 73 1.62 -21.86 2.12
N THR A 74 1.31 -22.48 0.99
CA THR A 74 1.07 -21.78 -0.27
C THR A 74 -0.42 -21.76 -0.58
N ALA A 75 -0.97 -20.56 -0.79
CA ALA A 75 -2.34 -20.36 -1.26
C ALA A 75 -2.33 -19.72 -2.64
N ALA A 76 -3.09 -20.28 -3.58
CA ALA A 76 -3.23 -19.74 -4.93
C ALA A 76 -4.67 -19.88 -5.40
N GLY A 77 -5.09 -18.98 -6.27
CA GLY A 77 -6.41 -19.03 -6.86
C GLY A 77 -6.68 -17.82 -7.75
N THR A 78 -7.95 -17.64 -8.11
CA THR A 78 -8.43 -16.47 -8.83
C THR A 78 -9.14 -15.54 -7.86
N PHE A 79 -9.35 -14.29 -8.25
CA PHE A 79 -10.12 -13.34 -7.45
C PHE A 79 -11.07 -12.52 -8.34
N LEU A 80 -12.19 -12.12 -7.75
CA LEU A 80 -13.07 -11.12 -8.35
C LEU A 80 -12.61 -9.75 -7.88
N GLY A 81 -12.76 -8.76 -8.74
CA GLY A 81 -12.50 -7.38 -8.42
C GLY A 81 -13.20 -6.48 -9.41
N GLU A 82 -13.52 -5.29 -8.97
CA GLU A 82 -14.14 -4.26 -9.78
C GLU A 82 -13.58 -2.91 -9.36
N GLN A 83 -13.67 -1.93 -10.23
CA GLN A 83 -13.37 -0.56 -9.86
C GLN A 83 -14.35 -0.13 -8.76
N ALA A 84 -13.82 0.36 -7.63
CA ALA A 84 -14.66 0.76 -6.52
C ALA A 84 -15.53 1.97 -6.90
N GLU A 85 -16.84 1.88 -6.70
CA GLU A 85 -17.75 3.02 -6.75
C GLU A 85 -17.89 3.68 -5.37
N SER A 86 -16.83 4.36 -4.94
CA SER A 86 -16.77 4.99 -3.61
C SER A 86 -16.38 6.47 -3.70
N PRO A 87 -16.88 7.34 -2.80
CA PRO A 87 -16.32 8.67 -2.61
C PRO A 87 -14.80 8.64 -2.35
N ALA A 88 -14.28 7.57 -1.75
CA ALA A 88 -12.85 7.41 -1.45
C ALA A 88 -11.95 7.37 -2.69
N VAL A 89 -12.49 7.01 -3.87
CA VAL A 89 -11.73 6.98 -5.14
C VAL A 89 -11.94 8.25 -5.97
N ARG A 90 -12.38 9.34 -5.36
CA ARG A 90 -12.64 10.61 -6.04
C ARG A 90 -11.81 11.72 -5.43
N ARG A 91 -11.54 12.75 -6.24
CA ARG A 91 -10.93 13.99 -5.74
C ARG A 91 -11.85 14.62 -4.70
N VAL A 92 -11.30 14.92 -3.53
CA VAL A 92 -11.99 15.68 -2.48
C VAL A 92 -12.11 17.15 -2.91
N PRO A 93 -13.33 17.71 -3.05
CA PRO A 93 -13.50 19.11 -3.43
C PRO A 93 -12.89 20.07 -2.40
N GLY A 94 -12.18 21.09 -2.87
CA GLY A 94 -11.58 22.12 -2.01
C GLY A 94 -10.26 21.74 -1.35
N MET A 95 -9.87 20.46 -1.40
CA MET A 95 -8.58 20.01 -0.86
C MET A 95 -7.41 20.53 -1.69
N LYS A 96 -6.37 21.04 -1.03
CA LYS A 96 -5.10 21.41 -1.67
C LYS A 96 -3.95 20.64 -1.05
N ILE A 97 -3.12 20.06 -1.91
CA ILE A 97 -1.90 19.35 -1.51
C ILE A 97 -0.71 20.25 -1.83
N GLY A 98 0.11 20.51 -0.81
CA GLY A 98 1.37 21.26 -0.94
C GLY A 98 2.37 20.51 -1.82
N ASP A 99 3.55 21.09 -2.01
CA ASP A 99 4.64 20.36 -2.67
C ASP A 99 5.15 19.23 -1.77
N VAL A 100 5.57 18.14 -2.40
CA VAL A 100 6.16 17.02 -1.69
C VAL A 100 7.62 17.36 -1.42
N THR A 101 8.01 17.26 -0.16
CA THR A 101 9.38 17.49 0.31
C THR A 101 10.02 16.14 0.61
N TYR A 102 11.26 15.95 0.13
CA TYR A 102 12.09 14.80 0.46
C TYR A 102 13.26 15.26 1.32
N THR A 103 13.44 14.63 2.48
CA THR A 103 14.59 14.84 3.35
C THR A 103 15.41 13.55 3.41
N PRO A 104 16.64 13.53 2.85
CA PRO A 104 17.50 12.36 2.91
C PRO A 104 17.97 12.09 4.35
N GLY A 105 18.22 10.83 4.68
CA GLY A 105 18.65 10.42 6.02
C GLY A 105 18.53 8.91 6.24
N SER A 106 18.77 8.48 7.48
CA SER A 106 18.50 7.11 7.95
C SER A 106 17.80 7.19 9.33
N PRO A 107 16.46 7.25 9.36
CA PRO A 107 15.55 7.14 8.21
C PRO A 107 15.49 8.40 7.33
N ALA A 108 15.08 8.21 6.08
CA ALA A 108 14.68 9.31 5.20
C ALA A 108 13.19 9.64 5.39
N THR A 109 12.77 10.86 5.08
CA THR A 109 11.36 11.27 5.17
C THR A 109 10.85 11.89 3.87
N VAL A 110 9.60 11.59 3.55
CA VAL A 110 8.86 12.23 2.46
C VAL A 110 7.58 12.80 3.07
N SER A 111 7.33 14.09 2.90
CA SER A 111 6.20 14.76 3.54
C SER A 111 5.54 15.80 2.64
N THR A 112 4.30 16.15 2.96
CA THR A 112 3.59 17.27 2.33
C THR A 112 2.58 17.88 3.29
N THR A 113 2.29 19.16 3.10
CA THR A 113 1.19 19.86 3.80
C THR A 113 -0.12 19.68 3.05
N ILE A 114 -1.22 19.70 3.79
CA ILE A 114 -2.57 19.51 3.27
C ILE A 114 -3.47 20.61 3.84
N ASP A 115 -4.13 21.33 2.95
CA ASP A 115 -5.26 22.21 3.25
C ASP A 115 -6.53 21.41 2.98
N ALA A 116 -7.02 20.71 4.01
CA ALA A 116 -8.20 19.85 3.91
C ALA A 116 -9.48 20.68 4.12
N PRO A 117 -10.60 20.34 3.46
CA PRO A 117 -11.88 20.98 3.73
C PRO A 117 -12.38 20.64 5.15
N ALA A 118 -13.27 21.46 5.69
CA ALA A 118 -13.87 21.23 7.00
C ALA A 118 -14.58 19.86 7.05
N GLY A 119 -14.38 19.12 8.14
CA GLY A 119 -14.93 17.78 8.32
C GLY A 119 -14.06 16.64 7.78
N TYR A 120 -12.98 16.93 7.05
CA TYR A 120 -12.02 15.92 6.62
C TYR A 120 -11.02 15.63 7.76
N THR A 121 -11.43 14.80 8.71
CA THR A 121 -10.69 14.50 9.95
C THR A 121 -10.04 13.12 9.93
N SER A 122 -9.00 12.94 10.73
CA SER A 122 -8.26 11.66 10.82
C SER A 122 -9.03 10.49 11.45
N ASP A 123 -10.20 10.74 12.04
CA ASP A 123 -11.04 9.69 12.60
C ASP A 123 -11.79 8.92 11.48
N ASP A 124 -12.10 9.61 10.38
CA ASP A 124 -12.89 9.07 9.26
C ASP A 124 -12.08 8.89 7.97
N HIS A 125 -10.96 9.61 7.84
CA HIS A 125 -10.16 9.66 6.62
C HIS A 125 -8.70 9.26 6.85
N PHE A 126 -8.08 8.77 5.78
CA PHE A 126 -6.68 8.38 5.77
C PHE A 126 -5.94 9.05 4.62
N VAL A 127 -4.74 9.54 4.88
CA VAL A 127 -3.84 10.08 3.86
C VAL A 127 -2.49 9.40 3.97
N SER A 128 -1.88 9.06 2.84
CA SER A 128 -0.54 8.48 2.76
C SER A 128 0.25 9.01 1.57
N ILE A 129 1.54 8.71 1.54
CA ILE A 129 2.39 8.94 0.35
C ILE A 129 2.90 7.59 -0.15
N LEU A 130 2.43 7.16 -1.31
CA LEU A 130 2.97 6.00 -2.01
C LEU A 130 4.23 6.42 -2.77
N LEU A 131 5.32 5.66 -2.61
CA LEU A 131 6.57 5.89 -3.31
C LEU A 131 6.72 4.85 -4.42
N ILE A 132 7.00 5.31 -5.64
CA ILE A 132 7.21 4.46 -6.81
C ILE A 132 8.65 4.64 -7.27
N GLY A 133 9.41 3.55 -7.35
CA GLY A 133 10.79 3.57 -7.82
C GLY A 133 10.91 3.77 -9.34
N ASP A 134 12.14 3.88 -9.82
CA ASP A 134 12.48 4.03 -11.24
C ASP A 134 12.01 2.85 -12.12
N ASP A 135 11.86 1.67 -11.53
CA ASP A 135 11.32 0.46 -12.16
C ASP A 135 9.79 0.46 -12.31
N GLY A 136 9.13 1.51 -11.80
CA GLY A 136 7.69 1.64 -11.77
C GLY A 136 7.01 0.78 -10.71
N LEU A 137 7.77 0.18 -9.79
CA LEU A 137 7.23 -0.61 -8.68
C LEU A 137 7.14 0.22 -7.38
N PRO A 138 6.17 -0.07 -6.50
CA PRO A 138 6.15 0.50 -5.16
C PRO A 138 7.43 0.19 -4.38
N VAL A 139 7.91 1.16 -3.60
CA VAL A 139 9.00 0.93 -2.64
C VAL A 139 8.49 -0.04 -1.55
N PRO A 140 9.19 -1.15 -1.26
CA PRO A 140 8.69 -2.19 -0.36
C PRO A 140 8.89 -1.81 1.11
N ILE A 141 8.01 -0.95 1.63
CA ILE A 141 7.92 -0.60 3.05
C ILE A 141 6.53 -0.89 3.60
N ASP A 142 6.43 -1.04 4.92
CA ASP A 142 5.13 -1.06 5.60
C ASP A 142 4.57 0.36 5.68
N TYR A 143 3.89 0.79 4.61
CA TYR A 143 3.31 2.13 4.52
C TYR A 143 2.36 2.45 5.67
N TYR A 144 1.68 1.48 6.27
CA TYR A 144 0.75 1.75 7.36
C TYR A 144 1.51 2.20 8.61
N SER A 145 2.56 1.46 9.02
CA SER A 145 3.36 1.82 10.19
C SER A 145 4.34 2.98 9.92
N SER A 146 4.77 3.15 8.68
CA SER A 146 5.66 4.24 8.25
C SER A 146 4.95 5.59 8.05
N THR A 147 3.61 5.61 7.96
CA THR A 147 2.83 6.82 7.72
C THR A 147 2.44 7.49 9.04
N LYS A 148 2.72 8.79 9.13
CA LYS A 148 2.20 9.67 10.18
C LYS A 148 1.33 10.73 9.54
N ILE A 149 0.08 10.82 9.98
CA ILE A 149 -0.84 11.90 9.61
C ILE A 149 -0.68 13.02 10.62
N GLU A 150 -0.46 14.25 10.14
CA GLU A 150 -0.49 15.44 10.99
C GLU A 150 -1.90 16.02 11.04
N THR A 151 -2.31 16.44 12.24
CA THR A 151 -3.63 17.05 12.46
C THR A 151 -3.53 18.31 13.31
N ASP A 152 -4.54 19.17 13.21
CA ASP A 152 -4.74 20.26 14.16
C ASP A 152 -5.51 19.83 15.42
N GLU A 153 -5.90 20.78 16.27
CA GLU A 153 -6.67 20.56 17.51
C GLU A 153 -8.07 19.96 17.25
N SER A 154 -8.63 20.17 16.05
CA SER A 154 -9.93 19.64 15.63
C SER A 154 -9.81 18.29 14.93
N LYS A 155 -8.62 17.68 14.93
CA LYS A 155 -8.27 16.46 14.18
C LYS A 155 -8.39 16.61 12.66
N GLN A 156 -8.48 17.84 12.16
CA GLN A 156 -8.47 18.09 10.73
C GLN A 156 -7.08 17.75 10.18
N ILE A 157 -7.02 17.03 9.07
CA ILE A 157 -5.74 16.60 8.48
C ILE A 157 -5.02 17.82 7.89
N THR A 158 -3.79 18.06 8.33
CA THR A 158 -2.95 19.19 7.91
C THR A 158 -1.67 18.77 7.18
N GLY A 159 -1.37 17.48 7.17
CA GLY A 159 -0.20 16.95 6.50
C GLY A 159 -0.13 15.43 6.53
N VAL A 160 0.84 14.92 5.80
CA VAL A 160 1.27 13.53 5.94
C VAL A 160 2.78 13.42 5.78
N THR A 161 3.39 12.52 6.55
CA THR A 161 4.79 12.12 6.46
C THR A 161 4.91 10.61 6.34
N VAL A 162 5.75 10.13 5.42
CA VAL A 162 6.18 8.73 5.32
C VAL A 162 7.66 8.62 5.68
N THR A 163 7.97 7.76 6.63
CA THR A 163 9.33 7.45 7.10
C THR A 163 9.84 6.19 6.42
N VAL A 164 11.04 6.26 5.84
CA VAL A 164 11.62 5.18 5.04
C VAL A 164 12.95 4.75 5.66
N ASP A 165 12.98 3.53 6.19
CA ASP A 165 14.18 2.88 6.75
C ASP A 165 14.99 2.10 5.69
N ALA A 166 14.61 2.22 4.42
CA ALA A 166 15.27 1.60 3.28
C ALA A 166 15.87 2.66 2.33
N PRO A 167 16.97 2.34 1.61
CA PRO A 167 17.49 3.22 0.57
C PRO A 167 16.42 3.50 -0.50
N LEU A 168 16.18 4.78 -0.78
CA LEU A 168 15.36 5.19 -1.91
C LEU A 168 16.22 5.23 -3.19
N PRO A 169 15.66 4.92 -4.37
CA PRO A 169 16.38 5.09 -5.62
C PRO A 169 16.70 6.57 -5.88
N ALA A 170 17.68 6.82 -6.76
CA ALA A 170 18.13 8.18 -7.07
C ALA A 170 17.01 9.08 -7.61
N ASN A 171 16.06 8.49 -8.35
CA ASN A 171 14.79 9.11 -8.64
C ASN A 171 13.65 8.20 -8.22
N PHE A 172 12.56 8.81 -7.79
CA PHE A 172 11.36 8.12 -7.37
C PHE A 172 10.19 9.08 -7.49
N ARG A 173 9.00 8.54 -7.64
CA ARG A 173 7.77 9.31 -7.70
C ARG A 173 7.03 9.21 -6.39
N ALA A 174 6.68 10.34 -5.80
CA ALA A 174 5.73 10.40 -4.69
C ALA A 174 4.31 10.60 -5.23
N VAL A 175 3.39 9.76 -4.76
CA VAL A 175 1.95 9.85 -5.02
C VAL A 175 1.25 10.08 -3.69
N VAL A 176 0.72 11.28 -3.49
CA VAL A 176 -0.07 11.61 -2.30
C VAL A 176 -1.47 11.04 -2.50
N MET A 177 -1.82 10.09 -1.64
CA MET A 177 -3.10 9.38 -1.65
C MET A 177 -4.02 10.00 -0.60
N THR A 178 -5.23 10.37 -1.00
CA THR A 178 -6.30 10.80 -0.09
C THR A 178 -7.39 9.75 -0.13
N ASP A 179 -7.58 9.03 0.96
CA ASP A 179 -8.32 7.78 1.03
C ASP A 179 -7.79 6.77 0.00
N ALA A 180 -8.47 6.61 -1.15
CA ALA A 180 -8.04 5.73 -2.25
C ALA A 180 -7.79 6.49 -3.57
N PHE A 181 -7.72 7.83 -3.54
CA PHE A 181 -7.53 8.67 -4.72
C PHE A 181 -6.12 9.28 -4.80
N PRO A 182 -5.43 9.20 -5.95
CA PRO A 182 -4.14 9.87 -6.15
C PRO A 182 -4.35 11.39 -6.33
N ALA A 183 -4.26 12.14 -5.23
CA ALA A 183 -4.55 13.57 -5.20
C ALA A 183 -3.44 14.43 -5.86
N LYS A 184 -2.18 14.02 -5.69
CA LYS A 184 -1.01 14.67 -6.28
C LYS A 184 0.06 13.65 -6.62
N THR A 185 0.80 13.92 -7.69
CA THR A 185 1.98 13.17 -8.09
C THR A 185 3.13 14.14 -8.30
N GLN A 186 4.31 13.80 -7.77
CA GLN A 186 5.52 14.59 -7.94
C GLN A 186 6.71 13.64 -8.12
N ASP A 187 7.42 13.81 -9.23
CA ASP A 187 8.71 13.14 -9.42
C ASP A 187 9.75 13.84 -8.54
N LEU A 188 10.48 13.05 -7.77
CA LEU A 188 11.52 13.44 -6.83
C LEU A 188 12.80 12.71 -7.23
N GLY A 189 13.95 13.35 -7.00
CA GLY A 189 15.20 12.88 -7.59
C GLY A 189 15.75 13.91 -8.57
N GLY A 190 17.04 14.17 -8.42
CA GLY A 190 17.70 15.35 -8.98
C GLY A 190 18.23 16.23 -7.86
N GLY A 191 19.34 15.82 -7.25
CA GLY A 191 20.00 16.61 -6.21
C GLY A 191 21.24 15.91 -5.65
N SER A 192 22.30 15.93 -6.48
CA SER A 192 23.75 15.87 -6.18
C SER A 192 24.22 15.42 -4.79
#